data_AF-A0A0C2N0D0-F1
#
_entry.id   AF-A0A0C2N0D0-F1
#
_cell.length_a   1.000
_cell.length_b   1.000
_cell.length_c   1.000
_cell.angle_alpha   90.00
_cell.angle_beta   90.00
_cell.angle_gamma   90.00
#
_symmetry.space_group_name_H-M   'P 1'
#
loop_
_entity.id
_entity.type
_entity.pdbx_description
1 polymer ?
#
loop_
_entity_poly.entity_id
_entity_poly.type
_entity_poly.pdbx_seq_one_letter_code
_entity_poly.pdbx_strand_id
1 'polypeptide(L)'
;MKLQELLESHLNITSIVLFSHLWCKRYSQSLILQDFNFGKQTITDWFRFCRDLCVDRFVSMTHTSIGYPGTIFEIDESLIAKIKYNSGRILHQLWMFGAIERREDGDRRCFIAAIPKLYRPRPI
;
A
#
# COMPACT_ATOMS: atom_id res chain seq x y z
N MET A 1 -11.59 -14.54 0.38
CA MET A 1 -12.08 -13.89 1.60
C MET A 1 -12.42 -12.40 1.38
N LYS A 2 -13.20 -11.99 0.36
CA LYS A 2 -13.35 -10.54 0.05
C LYS A 2 -14.71 -10.04 -0.43
N LEU A 3 -15.53 -10.89 -1.06
CA LEU A 3 -16.93 -10.51 -1.36
C LEU A 3 -17.78 -10.43 -0.09
N GLN A 4 -17.38 -11.16 0.96
CA GLN A 4 -18.11 -11.26 2.22
C GLN A 4 -18.07 -9.94 3.02
N GLU A 5 -16.92 -9.24 3.07
CA GLU A 5 -16.84 -7.91 3.72
C GLU A 5 -17.66 -6.85 2.99
N LEU A 6 -17.76 -6.95 1.66
CA LEU A 6 -18.61 -6.08 0.84
C LEU A 6 -20.10 -6.36 1.09
N LEU A 7 -20.47 -7.63 1.24
CA LEU A 7 -21.83 -8.07 1.60
C LEU A 7 -22.20 -7.75 3.05
N GLU A 8 -21.23 -7.74 3.96
CA GLU A 8 -21.41 -7.35 5.36
C GLU A 8 -21.35 -5.82 5.55
N SER A 9 -20.93 -5.07 4.53
CA SER A 9 -21.04 -3.62 4.58
C SER A 9 -22.50 -3.21 4.57
N HIS A 10 -22.95 -2.47 5.58
CA HIS A 10 -24.28 -1.85 5.62
C HIS A 10 -24.42 -0.68 4.63
N LEU A 11 -23.55 -0.58 3.62
CA LEU A 11 -23.54 0.49 2.63
C LEU A 11 -24.38 0.09 1.42
N ASN A 12 -25.16 1.04 0.91
CA ASN A 12 -25.86 0.84 -0.35
C ASN A 12 -24.86 0.82 -1.53
N ILE A 13 -25.27 0.19 -2.63
CA ILE A 13 -24.43 0.05 -3.83
C ILE A 13 -23.97 1.40 -4.38
N THR A 14 -24.83 2.42 -4.32
CA THR A 14 -24.50 3.79 -4.74
C THR A 14 -23.31 4.36 -3.97
N SER A 15 -23.28 4.14 -2.65
CA SER A 15 -22.19 4.59 -1.77
C SER A 15 -20.90 3.84 -2.09
N ILE A 16 -20.98 2.53 -2.33
CA ILE A 16 -19.83 1.70 -2.73
C ILE A 16 -19.20 2.22 -4.03
N VAL A 17 -20.03 2.47 -5.06
CA VAL A 17 -19.57 3.00 -6.35
C VAL A 17 -18.98 4.40 -6.19
N LEU A 18 -19.65 5.27 -5.42
CA LEU A 18 -19.19 6.63 -5.16
C LEU A 18 -17.84 6.62 -4.42
N PHE A 19 -17.70 5.85 -3.35
CA PHE A 19 -16.44 5.77 -2.63
C PHE A 19 -15.30 5.22 -3.49
N SER A 20 -15.58 4.22 -4.32
CA SER A 20 -14.60 3.68 -5.27
C SER A 20 -14.14 4.77 -6.25
N HIS A 21 -15.07 5.57 -6.77
CA HIS A 21 -14.76 6.70 -7.64
C HIS A 21 -13.89 7.75 -6.94
N LEU A 22 -14.29 8.18 -5.74
CA LEU A 22 -13.60 9.20 -4.95
C LEU A 22 -12.16 8.76 -4.58
N TRP A 23 -11.99 7.50 -4.17
CA TRP A 23 -10.68 6.92 -3.87
C TRP A 23 -9.79 6.88 -5.12
N CYS A 24 -10.30 6.38 -6.24
CA CYS A 24 -9.56 6.31 -7.50
C CYS A 24 -9.13 7.69 -8.01
N LYS A 25 -9.94 8.73 -7.78
CA LYS A 25 -9.62 10.13 -8.11
C LYS A 25 -8.73 10.83 -7.08
N ARG A 26 -8.30 10.13 -6.02
CA ARG A 26 -7.43 10.63 -4.95
C ARG A 26 -8.00 11.84 -4.20
N TYR A 27 -9.32 11.85 -3.98
CA TYR A 27 -9.94 12.89 -3.16
C TYR A 27 -9.46 12.81 -1.71
N SER A 28 -9.28 13.98 -1.08
CA SER A 28 -8.95 14.05 0.35
C SER A 28 -10.12 13.57 1.20
N GLN A 29 -9.84 12.79 2.25
CA GLN A 29 -10.84 12.37 3.24
C GLN A 29 -11.52 13.57 3.92
N SER A 30 -10.79 14.68 4.11
CA SER A 30 -11.34 15.90 4.71
C SER A 30 -12.41 16.53 3.82
N LEU A 31 -12.17 16.56 2.51
CA LEU A 31 -13.09 17.11 1.53
C LEU A 31 -14.32 16.19 1.42
N ILE A 32 -14.12 14.88 1.41
CA ILE A 32 -15.24 13.92 1.39
C ILE A 32 -16.14 14.08 2.62
N LEU A 33 -15.54 14.29 3.80
CA LEU A 33 -16.27 14.52 5.04
C LEU A 33 -17.08 15.83 5.04
N GLN A 34 -16.62 16.84 4.29
CA GLN A 34 -17.30 18.15 4.18
C GLN A 34 -18.41 18.13 3.14
N ASP A 35 -18.15 17.54 1.97
CA ASP A 35 -19.02 17.61 0.81
C ASP A 35 -20.07 16.49 0.78
N PHE A 36 -19.86 15.40 1.53
CA PHE A 36 -20.76 14.26 1.57
C PHE A 36 -21.19 13.94 3.00
N ASN A 37 -22.42 13.45 3.15
CA ASN A 37 -23.00 13.07 4.43
C ASN A 37 -22.56 11.66 4.89
N PHE A 38 -21.25 11.42 4.93
CA PHE A 38 -20.69 10.16 5.43
C PHE A 38 -20.05 10.33 6.81
N GLY A 39 -20.14 9.30 7.63
CA GLY A 39 -19.42 9.26 8.90
C GLY A 39 -17.91 9.23 8.69
N LYS A 40 -17.16 9.97 9.51
CA LYS A 40 -15.67 9.98 9.48
C LYS A 40 -15.07 8.58 9.56
N GLN A 41 -15.65 7.73 10.41
CA GLN A 41 -15.21 6.35 10.59
C GLN A 41 -15.41 5.53 9.31
N THR A 42 -16.60 5.65 8.69
CA THR A 42 -16.94 5.01 7.41
C THR A 42 -15.95 5.38 6.31
N ILE A 43 -15.61 6.67 6.17
CA ILE A 43 -14.63 7.14 5.18
C ILE A 43 -13.26 6.51 5.44
N THR A 44 -12.82 6.51 6.70
CA THR A 44 -11.51 5.98 7.11
C THR A 44 -11.41 4.48 6.82
N ASP A 45 -12.45 3.72 7.17
CA ASP A 45 -12.50 2.28 6.99
C ASP A 45 -12.60 1.90 5.51
N TRP A 46 -13.37 2.64 4.71
CA TRP A 46 -13.41 2.41 3.27
C TRP A 46 -12.06 2.68 2.61
N PHE A 47 -11.40 3.79 2.97
CA PHE A 47 -10.07 4.11 2.47
C PHE A 47 -9.03 3.06 2.90
N ARG A 48 -9.17 2.48 4.09
CA ARG A 48 -8.34 1.35 4.54
C ARG A 48 -8.62 0.11 3.71
N PHE A 49 -9.88 -0.26 3.54
CA PHE A 49 -10.31 -1.39 2.72
C PHE A 49 -9.73 -1.32 1.30
N CYS A 50 -9.83 -0.16 0.63
CA CYS A 50 -9.23 0.01 -0.69
C CYS A 50 -7.70 -0.20 -0.71
N ARG A 51 -6.98 0.25 0.33
CA ARG A 51 -5.52 0.01 0.44
C ARG A 51 -5.22 -1.47 0.64
N ASP A 52 -5.95 -2.13 1.53
CA ASP A 52 -5.74 -3.54 1.85
C ASP A 52 -6.05 -4.42 0.62
N LEU A 53 -7.07 -4.05 -0.16
CA LEU A 53 -7.35 -4.65 -1.47
C LEU A 53 -6.15 -4.53 -2.42
N CYS A 54 -5.56 -3.34 -2.54
CA CYS A 54 -4.39 -3.11 -3.39
C CYS A 54 -3.17 -3.89 -2.89
N VAL A 55 -2.90 -3.89 -1.59
CA VAL A 55 -1.77 -4.62 -0.98
C VAL A 55 -1.90 -6.11 -1.24
N ASP A 56 -3.06 -6.70 -0.95
CA ASP A 56 -3.26 -8.12 -1.18
C ASP A 56 -3.14 -8.50 -2.65
N ARG A 57 -3.66 -7.65 -3.55
CA ARG A 57 -3.50 -7.89 -4.99
C ARG A 57 -2.03 -7.83 -5.37
N PHE A 58 -1.30 -6.84 -4.88
CA PHE A 58 0.13 -6.69 -5.12
C PHE A 58 0.93 -7.89 -4.58
N VAL A 59 0.69 -8.29 -3.33
CA VAL A 59 1.31 -9.48 -2.70
C VAL A 59 1.00 -10.74 -3.51
N SER A 60 -0.25 -10.92 -3.96
CA SER A 60 -0.62 -12.09 -4.78
C SER A 60 0.04 -12.12 -6.15
N MET A 61 0.45 -10.96 -6.68
CA MET A 61 1.15 -10.83 -7.96
C MET A 61 2.67 -10.78 -7.80
N THR A 62 3.17 -10.73 -6.56
CA THR A 62 4.61 -10.62 -6.29
C THR A 62 5.29 -11.89 -6.81
N HIS A 63 6.16 -11.73 -7.79
CA HIS A 63 6.80 -12.86 -8.45
C HIS A 63 8.02 -13.34 -7.66
N THR A 64 8.13 -14.64 -7.44
CA THR A 64 9.25 -15.28 -6.74
C THR A 64 10.57 -15.22 -7.52
N SER A 65 10.50 -15.04 -8.85
CA SER A 65 11.66 -14.85 -9.71
C SER A 65 11.35 -13.76 -10.74
N ILE A 66 12.10 -12.67 -10.71
CA ILE A 66 12.00 -11.58 -11.70
C ILE A 66 13.36 -11.37 -12.35
N GLY A 67 13.34 -10.98 -13.62
CA GLY A 67 14.52 -10.59 -14.36
C GLY A 67 15.07 -11.69 -15.25
N TYR A 68 15.63 -11.25 -16.37
CA TYR A 68 16.46 -12.03 -17.28
C TYR A 68 17.66 -11.14 -17.69
N PRO A 69 18.70 -11.69 -18.32
CA PRO A 69 19.83 -10.88 -18.77
C PRO A 69 19.38 -9.75 -19.71
N GLY A 70 19.77 -8.51 -19.39
CA GLY A 70 19.38 -7.31 -20.15
C GLY A 70 18.13 -6.60 -19.64
N THR A 71 17.46 -7.12 -18.61
CA THR A 71 16.32 -6.45 -17.98
C THR A 71 16.74 -5.23 -17.16
N ILE A 72 16.02 -4.12 -17.30
CA ILE A 72 16.19 -2.91 -16.48
C ILE A 72 15.15 -2.88 -15.37
N PHE A 73 15.60 -2.63 -14.15
CA PHE A 73 14.73 -2.49 -12.98
C PHE A 73 14.74 -1.06 -12.45
N GLU A 74 13.58 -0.61 -11.98
CA GLU A 74 13.48 0.49 -11.03
C GLU A 74 13.43 -0.08 -9.63
N ILE A 75 14.33 0.36 -8.78
CA ILE A 75 14.47 -0.09 -7.40
C ILE A 75 14.15 1.09 -6.49
N ASP A 76 13.38 0.84 -5.44
CA ASP A 76 13.10 1.80 -4.37
C ASP A 76 13.33 1.17 -2.99
N GLU A 77 13.83 1.99 -2.06
CA GLU A 77 14.07 1.62 -0.68
C GLU A 77 13.27 2.50 0.26
N SER A 78 12.44 1.87 1.09
CA SER A 78 11.59 2.55 2.05
C SER A 78 11.90 2.09 3.47
N LEU A 79 12.30 3.02 4.34
CA LEU A 79 12.47 2.77 5.77
C LEU A 79 11.14 2.97 6.50
N ILE A 80 10.56 1.87 6.96
CA ILE A 80 9.37 1.86 7.80
C ILE A 80 9.78 2.06 9.26
N ALA A 81 9.00 2.89 9.96
CA ALA A 81 9.22 3.29 11.35
C ALA A 81 10.49 4.14 11.59
N LYS A 82 10.59 5.26 10.87
CA LYS A 82 11.58 6.33 11.17
C LYS A 82 11.20 7.07 12.45
N ILE A 83 12.19 7.40 13.28
CA ILE A 83 11.98 8.21 14.49
C ILE A 83 11.57 9.63 14.05
N LYS A 84 10.43 10.12 14.57
CA LYS A 84 9.96 11.49 14.27
C LYS A 84 10.96 12.50 14.85
N TYR A 85 11.48 13.41 14.03
CA TYR A 85 12.48 14.41 14.44
C TYR A 85 13.76 13.84 15.10
N ASN A 86 14.12 12.58 14.82
CA ASN A 86 15.22 11.89 15.50
C ASN A 86 15.12 11.92 17.05
N SER A 87 13.92 12.09 17.58
CA SER A 87 13.64 12.20 19.01
C SER A 87 12.45 11.32 19.41
N GLY A 88 12.49 10.78 20.62
CA GLY A 88 11.44 9.90 21.16
C GLY A 88 11.76 8.41 21.06
N ARG A 89 10.70 7.59 21.06
CA ARG A 89 10.80 6.12 21.18
C ARG A 89 11.61 5.52 20.02
N ILE A 90 12.61 4.71 20.36
CA ILE A 90 13.31 3.86 19.39
C ILE A 90 12.33 2.81 18.88
N LEU A 91 11.96 2.90 17.60
CA LEU A 91 11.13 1.91 16.93
C LEU A 91 12.03 0.86 16.24
N HIS A 92 11.51 -0.35 16.10
CA HIS A 92 12.16 -1.37 15.28
C HIS A 92 12.08 -0.91 13.81
N GLN A 93 13.20 -0.40 13.31
CA GLN A 93 13.35 -0.03 11.91
C GLN A 93 13.21 -1.26 11.03
N LEU A 94 12.30 -1.20 10.06
CA LEU A 94 12.11 -2.22 9.05
C LEU A 94 12.42 -1.61 7.69
N TRP A 95 13.39 -2.19 6.98
CA TRP A 95 13.66 -1.79 5.61
C TRP A 95 12.75 -2.59 4.69
N MET A 96 12.14 -1.89 3.73
CA MET A 96 11.36 -2.49 2.66
C MET A 96 12.07 -2.17 1.35
N PHE A 97 12.35 -3.20 0.56
CA PHE A 97 12.93 -3.08 -0.76
C PHE A 97 11.88 -3.44 -1.80
N GLY A 98 11.64 -2.54 -2.74
CA GLY A 98 10.73 -2.77 -3.85
C GLY A 98 11.48 -2.71 -5.18
N ALA A 99 11.07 -3.53 -6.14
CA ALA A 99 11.52 -3.35 -7.52
C ALA A 99 10.39 -3.58 -8.52
N ILE A 100 10.44 -2.84 -9.62
CA ILE A 100 9.53 -2.98 -10.76
C ILE A 100 10.39 -3.15 -12.02
N GLU A 101 10.06 -4.17 -12.81
CA GLU A 101 10.68 -4.41 -14.11
C GLU A 101 10.18 -3.38 -15.12
N ARG A 102 11.09 -2.66 -15.81
CA ARG A 102 10.70 -1.80 -16.93
C ARG A 102 10.44 -2.67 -18.15
N ARG A 103 9.18 -2.74 -18.58
CA ARG A 103 8.75 -3.53 -19.73
C ARG A 103 7.88 -2.70 -20.65
N GLU A 104 8.00 -2.95 -21.95
CA GLU A 104 7.20 -2.31 -23.00
C GLU A 104 5.97 -3.14 -23.38
N ASP A 105 5.94 -4.43 -23.02
CA ASP A 105 4.88 -5.39 -23.36
C ASP A 105 3.60 -5.24 -22.52
N GLY A 106 3.58 -4.29 -21.58
CA GLY A 106 2.46 -4.03 -20.68
C GLY A 106 2.34 -5.00 -19.52
N ASP A 107 3.17 -6.06 -19.45
CA ASP A 107 3.28 -6.91 -18.27
C ASP A 107 3.99 -6.14 -17.15
N ARG A 108 3.57 -6.37 -15.90
CA ARG A 108 4.12 -5.67 -14.74
C ARG A 108 4.63 -6.67 -13.74
N ARG A 109 5.94 -6.90 -13.76
CA ARG A 109 6.59 -7.75 -12.77
C ARG A 109 7.22 -6.88 -11.71
N CYS A 110 6.88 -7.15 -10.47
CA CYS A 110 7.40 -6.42 -9.33
C CYS A 110 7.54 -7.35 -8.14
N PHE A 111 8.44 -6.97 -7.23
CA PHE A 111 8.52 -7.59 -5.92
C PHE A 111 8.63 -6.55 -4.81
N ILE A 112 8.23 -6.97 -3.62
CA ILE A 112 8.52 -6.25 -2.38
C ILE A 112 9.09 -7.25 -1.37
N ALA A 113 10.21 -6.87 -0.75
CA ALA A 113 10.90 -7.70 0.23
C ALA A 113 11.10 -6.90 1.51
N ALA A 114 10.63 -7.46 2.62
CA ALA A 114 10.97 -6.97 3.94
C ALA A 114 12.39 -7.43 4.30
N ILE A 115 13.26 -6.49 4.62
CA ILE A 115 14.63 -6.74 5.07
C ILE A 115 14.66 -6.50 6.59
N PRO A 116 14.48 -7.54 7.42
CA PRO A 116 14.79 -7.43 8.83
C PRO A 116 16.29 -7.12 8.97
N LYS A 117 16.65 -6.22 9.88
CA LYS A 117 18.00 -5.64 10.02
C LYS A 117 19.11 -6.66 9.75
N LEU A 118 19.97 -6.37 8.76
CA LEU A 118 21.35 -6.85 8.79
C LEU A 118 21.99 -6.24 10.03
N TYR A 119 22.49 -7.07 10.93
CA TYR A 119 23.24 -6.65 12.10
C TYR A 119 24.42 -5.78 11.63
N ARG A 120 24.31 -4.44 11.78
CA ARG A 120 25.50 -3.58 11.71
C ARG A 120 26.10 -3.56 13.10
N PRO A 121 27.22 -4.25 13.37
CA PRO A 121 27.94 -4.05 14.62
C PRO A 121 28.28 -2.56 14.71
N ARG A 122 28.12 -1.98 15.91
CA ARG A 122 28.59 -0.61 16.13
C ARG A 122 30.11 -0.61 15.91
N PRO A 123 30.68 0.35 15.18
CA PRO A 123 32.11 0.57 15.24
C PRO A 123 32.46 0.85 16.71
N ILE A 124 33.41 0.07 17.23
CA ILE A 124 34.01 0.21 18.57
C ILE A 124 34.79 1.52 18.61
#